data_AF-A0AAU7JVZ3-F1
#
_entry.id   AF-A0AAU7JVZ3-F1
#
_cell.length_a   1.000
_cell.length_b   1.000
_cell.length_c   1.000
_cell.angle_alpha   90.00
_cell.angle_beta   90.00
_cell.angle_gamma   90.00
#
_symmetry.space_group_name_H-M   'P 1'
#
loop_
_entity.id
_entity.type
_entity.pdbx_description
1 polymer ?
#
loop_
_entity_poly.entity_id
_entity_poly.type
_entity_poly.pdbx_seq_one_letter_code
_entity_poly.pdbx_strand_id
1 'polypeptide(L)'
;MPTPSTVLASLLRSDPARPRITFYEDTPGPTQGERIELSGKVLANWVNKAANALQEEFDVAPGSLVRLDLPPHWRSVYWALATWSVGATVLVGQAVDGVEPDLLVTTDPSAAGAAQCPSVLVTLAALARQSPDAAAAGAAMDEARELSTYGDQFAAWDEPEDGQPALRAGGIDTAYARVVQDCGWEPGVRLHLDGTDLAAVLKGVLTAWSVDGSVVLTRGPLTEDARAHRLVTEGITLQA
;
A
#
# COMPACT_ATOMS: atom_id res chain seq x y z
N MET A 1 2.49 5.42 20.93
CA MET A 1 1.79 4.28 20.28
C MET A 1 2.38 4.13 18.89
N PRO A 2 2.43 2.92 18.30
CA PRO A 2 2.95 2.79 16.94
C PRO A 2 2.01 3.48 15.94
N THR A 3 2.60 4.29 15.07
CA THR A 3 2.00 4.90 13.88
C THR A 3 2.59 4.25 12.63
N PRO A 4 2.00 4.41 11.44
CA PRO A 4 2.58 3.84 10.21
C PRO A 4 4.04 4.24 9.97
N SER A 5 4.39 5.51 10.19
CA SER A 5 5.76 6.02 10.01
C SER A 5 6.74 5.39 11.00
N THR A 6 6.36 5.29 12.29
CA THR A 6 7.21 4.67 13.31
C THR A 6 7.36 3.17 13.12
N VAL A 7 6.35 2.48 12.57
CA VAL A 7 6.44 1.06 12.20
C VAL A 7 7.51 0.85 11.14
N LEU A 8 7.46 1.57 10.02
CA LEU A 8 8.46 1.46 8.95
C LEU A 8 9.87 1.79 9.46
N ALA A 9 10.01 2.87 10.24
CA ALA A 9 11.29 3.25 10.84
C ALA A 9 11.85 2.17 11.79
N SER A 10 10.98 1.46 12.51
CA SER A 10 11.38 0.37 13.41
C SER A 10 11.86 -0.86 12.64
N LEU A 11 11.19 -1.23 11.54
CA LEU A 11 11.63 -2.33 10.67
C LEU A 11 13.03 -2.07 10.09
N LEU A 12 13.27 -0.84 9.61
CA LEU A 12 14.55 -0.43 9.03
C LEU A 12 15.69 -0.44 10.05
N ARG A 13 15.38 -0.14 11.32
CA ARG A 13 16.36 -0.16 12.41
C ARG A 13 16.67 -1.58 12.88
N SER A 14 15.67 -2.47 12.87
CA SER A 14 15.83 -3.88 13.25
C SER A 14 16.67 -4.64 12.21
N ASP A 15 16.17 -4.71 10.97
CA ASP A 15 16.87 -5.33 9.84
C ASP A 15 16.27 -4.81 8.53
N PRO A 16 16.99 -3.93 7.80
CA PRO A 16 16.53 -3.38 6.54
C PRO A 16 16.62 -4.38 5.37
N ALA A 17 17.43 -5.44 5.48
CA ALA A 17 17.60 -6.45 4.43
C ALA A 17 16.56 -7.56 4.52
N ARG A 18 15.94 -7.77 5.69
CA ARG A 18 14.89 -8.78 5.90
C ARG A 18 13.69 -8.56 4.95
N PRO A 19 13.20 -9.61 4.27
CA PRO A 19 11.93 -9.57 3.54
C PRO A 19 10.78 -9.16 4.46
N ARG A 20 10.05 -8.10 4.09
CA ARG A 20 8.90 -7.59 4.85
C ARG A 20 7.56 -7.89 4.20
N ILE A 21 7.55 -8.01 2.87
CA ILE A 21 6.38 -8.44 2.12
C ILE A 21 6.80 -9.38 0.98
N THR A 22 6.12 -10.51 0.90
CA THR A 22 6.10 -11.41 -0.25
C THR A 22 4.70 -11.36 -0.86
N PHE A 23 4.59 -11.04 -2.14
CA PHE A 23 3.34 -10.95 -2.86
C PHE A 23 3.26 -12.05 -3.92
N TYR A 24 2.08 -12.63 -4.05
CA TYR A 24 1.74 -13.59 -5.10
C TYR A 24 0.50 -13.14 -5.87
N GLU A 25 0.58 -13.17 -7.19
CA GLU A 25 -0.54 -12.95 -8.09
C GLU A 25 -1.01 -14.27 -8.70
N ASP A 26 -2.17 -14.75 -8.27
CA ASP A 26 -2.82 -15.95 -8.78
C ASP A 26 -4.10 -15.60 -9.57
N THR A 27 -4.48 -14.33 -9.66
CA THR A 27 -5.63 -13.90 -10.46
C THR A 27 -5.38 -14.23 -11.93
N PRO A 28 -6.35 -14.87 -12.62
CA PRO A 28 -6.23 -15.11 -14.05
C PRO A 28 -5.99 -13.81 -14.82
N GLY A 29 -4.90 -13.73 -15.56
CA GLY A 29 -4.52 -12.52 -16.29
C GLY A 29 -3.03 -12.49 -16.66
N PRO A 30 -2.57 -11.38 -17.27
CA PRO A 30 -1.19 -11.24 -17.75
C PRO A 30 -0.11 -11.36 -16.67
N THR A 31 -0.45 -11.06 -15.42
CA THR A 31 0.46 -11.11 -14.27
C THR A 31 0.33 -12.40 -13.44
N GLN A 32 -0.46 -13.37 -13.90
CA GLN A 32 -0.65 -14.62 -13.18
C GLN A 32 0.68 -15.37 -13.01
N GLY A 33 0.96 -15.80 -11.78
CA GLY A 33 2.19 -16.47 -11.39
C GLY A 33 3.31 -15.53 -10.96
N GLU A 34 3.11 -14.21 -10.98
CA GLU A 34 4.09 -13.27 -10.43
C GLU A 34 4.29 -13.50 -8.93
N ARG A 35 5.56 -13.56 -8.52
CA ARG A 35 5.99 -13.53 -7.11
C ARG A 35 6.97 -12.39 -6.92
N ILE A 36 6.65 -11.48 -6.00
CA ILE A 36 7.49 -10.34 -5.64
C ILE A 36 7.86 -10.44 -4.17
N GLU A 37 9.11 -10.15 -3.85
CA GLU A 37 9.59 -10.12 -2.47
C GLU A 37 10.38 -8.83 -2.25
N LEU A 38 9.96 -8.03 -1.28
CA LEU A 38 10.58 -6.76 -0.96
C LEU A 38 11.17 -6.80 0.44
N SER A 39 12.45 -6.44 0.55
CA SER A 39 13.07 -6.13 1.83
C SER A 39 12.52 -4.83 2.40
N GLY A 40 12.74 -4.60 3.70
CA GLY A 40 12.38 -3.33 4.35
C GLY A 40 13.01 -2.13 3.63
N LYS A 41 14.27 -2.25 3.19
CA LYS A 41 14.99 -1.20 2.46
C LYS A 41 14.34 -0.88 1.11
N VAL A 42 14.02 -1.89 0.31
CA VAL A 42 13.40 -1.68 -1.01
C VAL A 42 12.01 -1.10 -0.86
N LEU A 43 11.23 -1.62 0.08
CA LEU A 43 9.91 -1.07 0.41
C LEU A 43 10.02 0.42 0.79
N ALA A 44 10.92 0.78 1.70
CA ALA A 44 11.10 2.17 2.13
C ALA A 44 11.52 3.10 0.99
N ASN A 45 12.34 2.63 0.04
CA ASN A 45 12.69 3.42 -1.13
C ASN A 45 11.46 3.74 -2.00
N TRP A 46 10.55 2.77 -2.20
CA TRP A 46 9.28 3.01 -2.91
C TRP A 46 8.35 3.95 -2.16
N VAL A 47 8.25 3.79 -0.84
CA VAL A 47 7.48 4.70 0.03
C VAL A 47 8.02 6.12 -0.09
N ASN A 48 9.33 6.32 -0.03
CA ASN A 48 9.95 7.64 -0.10
C ASN A 48 9.71 8.31 -1.46
N LYS A 49 9.82 7.56 -2.56
CA LYS A 49 9.53 8.08 -3.91
C LYS A 49 8.08 8.53 -4.06
N ALA A 50 7.15 7.71 -3.60
CA ALA A 50 5.73 8.05 -3.60
C ALA A 50 5.44 9.23 -2.67
N ALA A 51 6.04 9.28 -1.49
CA ALA A 51 5.82 10.38 -0.55
C ALA A 51 6.39 11.71 -1.06
N ASN A 52 7.54 11.69 -1.75
CA ASN A 52 8.05 12.86 -2.45
C ASN A 52 7.11 13.29 -3.59
N ALA A 53 6.64 12.36 -4.43
CA ALA A 53 5.65 12.70 -5.47
C ALA A 53 4.36 13.31 -4.88
N LEU A 54 3.87 12.75 -3.77
CA LEU A 54 2.69 13.25 -3.06
C LEU A 54 2.86 14.72 -2.61
N GLN A 55 3.98 15.08 -1.98
CA GLN A 55 4.19 16.47 -1.52
C GLN A 55 4.61 17.42 -2.65
N GLU A 56 5.50 16.99 -3.54
CA GLU A 56 6.15 17.87 -4.52
C GLU A 56 5.30 18.15 -5.76
N GLU A 57 4.57 17.14 -6.26
CA GLU A 57 3.78 17.25 -7.49
C GLU A 57 2.29 17.48 -7.20
N PHE A 58 1.77 16.88 -6.12
CA PHE A 58 0.34 16.84 -5.84
C PHE A 58 -0.08 17.70 -4.63
N ASP A 59 0.85 18.39 -3.97
CA ASP A 59 0.61 19.22 -2.77
C ASP A 59 -0.17 18.47 -1.66
N VAL A 60 0.00 17.15 -1.56
CA VAL A 60 -0.67 16.33 -0.54
C VAL A 60 -0.02 16.58 0.81
N ALA A 61 -0.85 16.92 1.79
CA ALA A 61 -0.45 17.31 3.13
C ALA A 61 -1.44 16.75 4.19
N PRO A 62 -1.22 16.97 5.49
CA PRO A 62 -2.21 16.63 6.50
C PRO A 62 -3.56 17.27 6.21
N GLY A 63 -4.61 16.44 6.22
CA GLY A 63 -5.98 16.82 5.83
C GLY A 63 -6.38 16.46 4.40
N SER A 64 -5.42 16.18 3.51
CA SER A 64 -5.71 15.67 2.17
C SER A 64 -6.29 14.25 2.19
N LEU A 65 -7.09 13.92 1.18
CA LEU A 65 -7.72 12.63 0.99
C LEU A 65 -7.16 11.94 -0.27
N VAL A 66 -6.41 10.86 -0.08
CA VAL A 66 -5.85 10.06 -1.19
C VAL A 66 -6.65 8.78 -1.34
N ARG A 67 -7.30 8.60 -2.49
CA ARG A 67 -8.05 7.38 -2.78
C ARG A 67 -7.17 6.33 -3.43
N LEU A 68 -7.13 5.15 -2.83
CA LEU A 68 -6.51 3.97 -3.43
C LEU A 68 -7.60 3.10 -4.03
N ASP A 69 -7.87 3.32 -5.32
CA ASP A 69 -8.66 2.44 -6.16
C ASP A 69 -7.75 1.35 -6.76
N LEU A 70 -7.17 0.58 -5.86
CA LEU A 70 -6.20 -0.47 -6.16
C LEU A 70 -6.66 -1.78 -5.53
N PRO A 71 -6.38 -2.94 -6.16
CA PRO A 71 -6.60 -4.22 -5.51
C PRO A 71 -5.63 -4.40 -4.33
N PRO A 72 -5.85 -5.39 -3.44
CA PRO A 72 -4.85 -5.82 -2.48
C PRO A 72 -3.57 -6.29 -3.16
N HIS A 73 -2.57 -5.41 -3.19
CA HIS A 73 -1.33 -5.57 -3.94
C HIS A 73 -0.18 -4.89 -3.19
N TRP A 74 1.06 -5.35 -3.39
CA TRP A 74 2.23 -4.74 -2.74
C TRP A 74 2.37 -3.25 -3.10
N ARG A 75 1.92 -2.85 -4.30
CA ARG A 75 1.88 -1.45 -4.71
C ARG A 75 0.92 -0.61 -3.87
N SER A 76 -0.26 -1.14 -3.56
CA SER A 76 -1.25 -0.50 -2.69
C SER A 76 -0.70 -0.27 -1.29
N VAL A 77 0.13 -1.20 -0.80
CA VAL A 77 0.79 -1.09 0.51
C VAL A 77 1.77 0.08 0.56
N TYR A 78 2.67 0.25 -0.43
CA TYR A 78 3.60 1.38 -0.37
C TYR A 78 2.91 2.72 -0.63
N TRP A 79 1.87 2.76 -1.47
CA TRP A 79 1.08 3.99 -1.67
C TRP A 79 0.35 4.41 -0.39
N ALA A 80 -0.18 3.46 0.37
CA ALA A 80 -0.78 3.73 1.68
C ALA A 80 0.27 4.24 2.69
N LEU A 81 1.43 3.59 2.78
CA LEU A 81 2.54 4.07 3.62
C LEU A 81 3.02 5.47 3.23
N ALA A 82 3.10 5.76 1.93
CA ALA A 82 3.50 7.07 1.43
C ALA A 82 2.47 8.15 1.80
N THR A 83 1.18 7.85 1.60
CA THR A 83 0.07 8.70 2.03
C THR A 83 0.14 9.00 3.52
N TRP A 84 0.39 7.99 4.36
CA TRP A 84 0.55 8.21 5.79
C TRP A 84 1.83 8.95 6.16
N SER A 85 2.88 8.85 5.36
CA SER A 85 4.15 9.55 5.61
C SER A 85 4.03 11.06 5.37
N VAL A 86 3.05 11.50 4.57
CA VAL A 86 2.72 12.92 4.34
C VAL A 86 1.55 13.40 5.20
N GLY A 87 1.06 12.56 6.13
CA GLY A 87 -0.03 12.90 7.04
C GLY A 87 -1.44 12.86 6.44
N ALA A 88 -1.60 12.43 5.19
CA ALA A 88 -2.89 12.38 4.52
C ALA A 88 -3.76 11.17 4.91
N THR A 89 -5.04 11.21 4.57
CA THR A 89 -5.99 10.11 4.81
C THR A 89 -6.03 9.18 3.61
N VAL A 90 -5.86 7.88 3.84
CA VAL A 90 -6.12 6.83 2.83
C VAL A 90 -7.62 6.56 2.74
N LEU A 91 -8.21 6.71 1.56
CA LEU A 91 -9.59 6.29 1.26
C LEU A 91 -9.56 4.96 0.50
N VAL A 92 -10.33 3.96 0.97
CA VAL A 92 -10.49 2.66 0.29
C VAL A 92 -11.93 2.19 0.29
N GLY A 93 -12.22 1.24 -0.60
CA GLY A 93 -13.56 0.70 -0.81
C GLY A 93 -14.35 1.52 -1.84
N GLN A 94 -15.63 1.17 -2.02
CA GLN A 94 -16.48 1.88 -2.96
C GLN A 94 -16.66 3.35 -2.53
N ALA A 95 -16.88 4.23 -3.50
CA ALA A 95 -17.25 5.62 -3.22
C ALA A 95 -18.67 5.64 -2.62
N VAL A 96 -18.78 5.42 -1.31
CA VAL A 96 -20.08 5.31 -0.63
C VAL A 96 -20.66 6.67 -0.28
N ASP A 97 -19.82 7.71 -0.19
CA ASP A 97 -20.21 8.95 0.52
C ASP A 97 -20.07 10.25 -0.29
N GLY A 98 -19.90 10.20 -1.61
CA GLY A 98 -19.78 11.42 -2.43
C GLY A 98 -18.60 12.34 -2.04
N VAL A 99 -17.69 11.86 -1.19
CA VAL A 99 -16.45 12.54 -0.83
C VAL A 99 -15.53 12.44 -2.03
N GLU A 100 -15.22 13.57 -2.66
CA GLU A 100 -14.20 13.66 -3.70
C GLU A 100 -12.81 13.56 -3.07
N PRO A 101 -11.87 12.79 -3.65
CA PRO A 101 -10.51 12.74 -3.15
C PRO A 101 -9.72 13.96 -3.69
N ASP A 102 -8.67 14.35 -2.98
CA ASP A 102 -7.69 15.30 -3.49
C ASP A 102 -6.74 14.64 -4.52
N LEU A 103 -6.55 13.32 -4.42
CA LEU A 103 -5.77 12.52 -5.36
C LEU A 103 -6.38 11.13 -5.57
N LEU A 104 -6.52 10.70 -6.82
CA LEU A 104 -6.91 9.33 -7.18
C LEU A 104 -5.69 8.50 -7.60
N VAL A 105 -5.41 7.40 -6.91
CA VAL A 105 -4.45 6.38 -7.34
C VAL A 105 -5.23 5.14 -7.78
N THR A 106 -5.18 4.81 -9.07
CA THR A 106 -6.03 3.75 -9.65
C THR A 106 -5.30 2.88 -10.66
N THR A 107 -5.80 1.66 -10.87
CA THR A 107 -5.43 0.81 -12.01
C THR A 107 -6.32 1.01 -13.24
N ASP A 108 -7.44 1.73 -13.11
CA ASP A 108 -8.40 1.96 -14.20
C ASP A 108 -8.02 3.24 -14.98
N PRO A 109 -7.56 3.11 -16.24
CA PRO A 109 -7.22 4.28 -17.05
C PRO A 109 -8.43 5.16 -17.37
N SER A 110 -9.63 4.60 -17.48
CA SER A 110 -10.85 5.39 -17.73
C SER A 110 -11.22 6.22 -16.50
N ALA A 111 -11.08 5.64 -15.30
CA ALA A 111 -11.28 6.37 -14.05
C ALA A 111 -10.24 7.49 -13.88
N ALA A 112 -8.97 7.20 -14.18
CA ALA A 112 -7.90 8.19 -14.12
C ALA A 112 -8.14 9.37 -15.09
N GLY A 113 -8.55 9.08 -16.33
CA GLY A 113 -8.83 10.10 -17.36
C GLY A 113 -10.11 10.90 -17.12
N ALA A 114 -11.08 10.35 -16.37
CA ALA A 114 -12.34 11.02 -16.03
C ALA A 114 -12.31 11.73 -14.67
N ALA A 115 -11.24 11.55 -13.88
CA ALA A 115 -11.11 12.15 -12.56
C ALA A 115 -11.15 13.69 -12.61
N GLN A 116 -11.86 14.29 -11.65
CA GLN A 116 -11.92 15.75 -11.50
C GLN A 116 -10.81 16.31 -10.58
N CYS A 117 -10.00 15.42 -10.02
CA CYS A 117 -8.79 15.69 -9.24
C CYS A 117 -7.55 15.14 -9.99
N PRO A 118 -6.33 15.53 -9.60
CA PRO A 118 -5.12 14.84 -10.03
C PRO A 118 -5.22 13.32 -9.84
N SER A 119 -4.56 12.57 -10.71
CA SER A 119 -4.59 11.11 -10.65
C SER A 119 -3.26 10.46 -11.02
N VAL A 120 -3.09 9.24 -10.52
CA VAL A 120 -1.95 8.36 -10.75
C VAL A 120 -2.47 7.05 -11.32
N LEU A 121 -1.97 6.67 -12.50
CA LEU A 121 -2.24 5.36 -13.09
C LEU A 121 -1.16 4.37 -12.67
N VAL A 122 -1.58 3.31 -11.97
CA VAL A 122 -0.69 2.25 -11.49
C VAL A 122 -0.76 1.04 -12.42
N THR A 123 0.40 0.61 -12.92
CA THR A 123 0.52 -0.65 -13.66
C THR A 123 0.94 -1.77 -12.72
N LEU A 124 0.11 -2.81 -12.57
CA LEU A 124 0.36 -3.86 -11.59
C LEU A 124 1.54 -4.77 -11.93
N ALA A 125 1.78 -5.03 -13.22
CA ALA A 125 2.90 -5.86 -13.67
C ALA A 125 4.23 -5.33 -13.11
N ALA A 126 4.95 -6.20 -12.40
CA ALA A 126 6.04 -5.75 -11.53
C ALA A 126 7.22 -5.11 -12.28
N LEU A 127 7.45 -5.50 -13.53
CA LEU A 127 8.55 -5.00 -14.39
C LEU A 127 8.09 -3.97 -15.42
N ALA A 128 6.87 -3.45 -15.31
CA ALA A 128 6.40 -2.39 -16.18
C ALA A 128 7.29 -1.15 -16.03
N ARG A 129 7.68 -0.56 -17.17
CA ARG A 129 8.43 0.71 -17.25
C ARG A 129 7.58 1.88 -17.74
N GLN A 130 6.36 1.59 -18.16
CA GLN A 130 5.32 2.53 -18.57
C GLN A 130 4.00 1.75 -18.63
N SER A 131 2.89 2.44 -18.47
CA SER A 131 1.57 1.87 -18.69
C SER A 131 1.28 1.70 -20.18
N PRO A 132 0.76 0.55 -20.64
CA PRO A 132 0.27 0.40 -22.00
C PRO A 132 -0.98 1.27 -22.26
N ASP A 133 -1.68 1.66 -21.19
CA ASP A 133 -2.95 2.38 -21.24
C ASP A 133 -2.82 3.86 -20.85
N ALA A 134 -1.60 4.39 -20.77
CA ALA A 134 -1.33 5.78 -20.39
C ALA A 134 -2.12 6.79 -21.22
N ALA A 135 -2.31 6.53 -22.52
CA ALA A 135 -3.08 7.41 -23.40
C ALA A 135 -4.57 7.52 -23.00
N ALA A 136 -5.16 6.46 -22.46
CA ALA A 136 -6.55 6.46 -22.00
C ALA A 136 -6.72 7.17 -20.65
N ALA A 137 -5.63 7.30 -19.87
CA ALA A 137 -5.64 7.96 -18.57
C ALA A 137 -5.43 9.49 -18.63
N GLY A 138 -5.39 10.08 -19.83
CA GLY A 138 -5.34 11.52 -19.99
C GLY A 138 -4.08 12.15 -19.38
N ALA A 139 -4.27 13.02 -18.39
CA ALA A 139 -3.18 13.72 -17.71
C ALA A 139 -2.67 13.01 -16.44
N ALA A 140 -3.13 11.79 -16.15
CA ALA A 140 -2.67 11.04 -15.00
C ALA A 140 -1.16 10.77 -15.05
N MET A 141 -0.50 10.82 -13.89
CA MET A 141 0.89 10.41 -13.76
C MET A 141 1.01 8.91 -14.02
N ASP A 142 1.90 8.51 -14.93
CA ASP A 142 2.22 7.10 -15.16
C ASP A 142 3.22 6.63 -14.10
N GLU A 143 2.72 5.94 -13.07
CA GLU A 143 3.54 5.49 -11.94
C GLU A 143 4.74 4.65 -12.40
N ALA A 144 4.55 3.75 -13.35
CA ALA A 144 5.59 2.82 -13.79
C ALA A 144 6.72 3.54 -14.54
N ARG A 145 6.42 4.67 -15.16
CA ARG A 145 7.38 5.51 -15.89
C ARG A 145 8.04 6.54 -14.99
N GLU A 146 7.26 7.18 -14.15
CA GLU A 146 7.65 8.45 -13.51
C GLU A 146 8.08 8.27 -12.06
N LEU A 147 7.49 7.34 -11.31
CA LEU A 147 7.74 7.25 -9.86
C LEU A 147 9.23 7.02 -9.52
N SER A 148 9.95 6.30 -10.39
CA SER A 148 11.37 6.01 -10.19
C SER A 148 12.28 7.25 -10.21
N THR A 149 11.83 8.38 -10.80
CA THR A 149 12.61 9.61 -10.94
C THR A 149 12.64 10.46 -9.67
N TYR A 150 11.68 10.27 -8.75
CA TYR A 150 11.61 10.97 -7.47
C TYR A 150 12.71 10.52 -6.50
N GLY A 151 13.03 11.37 -5.51
CA GLY A 151 14.04 11.06 -4.48
C GLY A 151 13.69 9.81 -3.67
N ASP A 152 14.70 9.05 -3.26
CA ASP A 152 14.56 7.85 -2.41
C ASP A 152 14.87 8.12 -0.92
N GLN A 153 15.07 9.39 -0.57
CA GLN A 153 15.09 9.93 0.79
C GLN A 153 13.89 10.85 0.95
N PHE A 154 13.23 10.79 2.09
CA PHE A 154 12.01 11.53 2.35
C PHE A 154 12.09 12.21 3.72
N ALA A 155 11.62 13.45 3.77
CA ALA A 155 11.35 14.19 4.99
C ALA A 155 9.96 14.83 4.86
N ALA A 156 9.06 14.49 5.78
CA ALA A 156 7.74 15.10 5.83
C ALA A 156 7.87 16.60 6.14
N TRP A 157 7.07 17.43 5.48
CA TRP A 157 7.00 18.85 5.81
C TRP A 157 6.19 19.10 7.08
N ASP A 158 5.16 18.28 7.29
CA ASP A 158 4.26 18.35 8.45
C ASP A 158 3.95 16.94 9.00
N GLU A 159 3.60 16.88 10.28
CA GLU A 159 3.16 15.64 10.94
C GLU A 159 1.65 15.69 11.21
N PRO A 160 0.92 14.57 11.04
CA PRO A 160 -0.49 14.51 11.40
C PRO A 160 -0.67 14.49 12.92
N GLU A 161 -1.82 14.99 13.39
CA GLU A 161 -2.23 14.80 14.78
C GLU A 161 -2.75 13.37 15.01
N ASP A 162 -2.53 12.83 16.21
CA ASP A 162 -2.96 11.48 16.60
C ASP A 162 -4.45 11.18 16.33
N GLY A 163 -5.30 12.19 16.46
CA GLY A 163 -6.75 12.12 16.27
C GLY A 163 -7.22 12.27 14.83
N GLN A 164 -6.35 12.70 13.90
CA GLN A 164 -6.72 12.84 12.49
C GLN A 164 -6.95 11.47 11.86
N PRO A 165 -7.87 11.37 10.87
CA PRO A 165 -8.12 10.12 10.17
C PRO A 165 -6.88 9.70 9.37
N ALA A 166 -6.43 8.46 9.57
CA ALA A 166 -5.40 7.83 8.75
C ALA A 166 -6.03 6.97 7.63
N LEU A 167 -7.15 6.32 7.93
CA LEU A 167 -7.83 5.42 7.01
C LEU A 167 -9.34 5.64 7.12
N ARG A 168 -9.99 5.87 5.98
CA ARG A 168 -11.45 5.85 5.84
C ARG A 168 -11.86 4.70 4.93
N ALA A 169 -12.68 3.79 5.46
CA ALA A 169 -13.19 2.62 4.74
C ALA A 169 -14.66 2.39 5.08
N GLY A 170 -15.53 2.30 4.07
CA GLY A 170 -16.97 2.09 4.29
C GLY A 170 -17.63 3.14 5.18
N GLY A 171 -17.22 4.41 5.04
CA GLY A 171 -17.70 5.53 5.86
C GLY A 171 -17.15 5.59 7.29
N ILE A 172 -16.22 4.71 7.66
CA ILE A 172 -15.65 4.64 9.01
C ILE A 172 -14.22 5.18 9.00
N ASP A 173 -13.98 6.18 9.85
CA ASP A 173 -12.66 6.73 10.12
C ASP A 173 -11.90 5.94 11.18
N THR A 174 -10.65 5.63 10.87
CA THR A 174 -9.66 5.10 11.82
C THR A 174 -8.54 6.13 11.96
N ALA A 175 -8.36 6.67 13.17
CA ALA A 175 -7.37 7.68 13.46
C ALA A 175 -5.92 7.15 13.39
N TYR A 176 -4.94 8.04 13.19
CA TYR A 176 -3.50 7.72 13.20
C TYR A 176 -3.07 6.94 14.44
N ALA A 177 -3.55 7.32 15.63
CA ALA A 177 -3.24 6.63 16.88
C ALA A 177 -3.85 5.21 16.99
N ARG A 178 -4.70 4.80 16.04
CA ARG A 178 -5.48 3.54 16.09
C ARG A 178 -5.33 2.65 14.85
N VAL A 179 -4.75 3.15 13.77
CA VAL A 179 -4.66 2.40 12.50
C VAL A 179 -3.68 1.22 12.60
N VAL A 180 -2.65 1.34 13.43
CA VAL A 180 -1.82 0.20 13.83
C VAL A 180 -2.51 -0.48 15.01
N GLN A 181 -2.93 -1.73 14.82
CA GLN A 181 -3.64 -2.47 15.85
C GLN A 181 -2.67 -3.15 16.81
N ASP A 182 -3.04 -3.24 18.07
CA ASP A 182 -2.36 -4.10 19.04
C ASP A 182 -3.21 -5.36 19.21
N CYS A 183 -2.74 -6.44 18.56
CA CYS A 183 -3.41 -7.74 18.57
C CYS A 183 -2.70 -8.76 19.47
N GLY A 184 -1.65 -8.34 20.21
CA GLY A 184 -0.89 -9.25 21.09
C GLY A 184 -0.17 -10.39 20.35
N TRP A 185 0.21 -10.18 19.09
CA TRP A 185 0.92 -11.19 18.31
C TRP A 185 2.38 -11.33 18.75
N GLU A 186 2.94 -12.53 18.62
CA GLU A 186 4.33 -12.80 18.94
C GLU A 186 5.29 -12.01 18.03
N PRO A 187 6.45 -11.55 18.54
CA PRO A 187 7.44 -10.90 17.70
C PRO A 187 7.88 -11.76 16.51
N GLY A 188 8.02 -11.12 15.35
CA GLY A 188 8.53 -11.78 14.14
C GLY A 188 7.52 -12.64 13.38
N VAL A 189 6.21 -12.48 13.62
CA VAL A 189 5.17 -13.23 12.87
C VAL A 189 5.40 -13.21 11.36
N ARG A 190 5.09 -14.33 10.71
CA ARG A 190 4.91 -14.45 9.26
C ARG A 190 3.42 -14.58 8.98
N LEU A 191 2.79 -13.44 8.70
CA LEU A 191 1.34 -13.35 8.47
C LEU A 191 1.01 -13.69 7.02
N HIS A 192 0.07 -14.61 6.80
CA HIS A 192 -0.58 -14.78 5.50
C HIS A 192 -1.87 -13.97 5.45
N LEU A 193 -2.06 -13.24 4.35
CA LEU A 193 -3.27 -12.48 4.03
C LEU A 193 -3.80 -12.95 2.67
N ASP A 194 -5.06 -13.39 2.64
CA ASP A 194 -5.83 -13.69 1.43
C ASP A 194 -6.96 -12.66 1.24
N GLY A 195 -6.56 -11.39 1.09
CA GLY A 195 -7.51 -10.29 1.06
C GLY A 195 -8.08 -9.98 -0.32
N THR A 196 -9.40 -9.86 -0.41
CA THR A 196 -10.08 -9.03 -1.43
C THR A 196 -10.37 -7.62 -0.91
N ASP A 197 -10.37 -7.42 0.41
CA ASP A 197 -10.54 -6.12 1.06
C ASP A 197 -9.19 -5.46 1.38
N LEU A 198 -8.93 -4.33 0.73
CA LEU A 198 -7.71 -3.56 0.93
C LEU A 198 -7.60 -2.98 2.35
N ALA A 199 -8.73 -2.58 2.97
CA ALA A 199 -8.70 -1.99 4.32
C ALA A 199 -8.18 -3.00 5.35
N ALA A 200 -8.68 -4.24 5.30
CA ALA A 200 -8.23 -5.34 6.14
C ALA A 200 -6.74 -5.67 5.90
N VAL A 201 -6.32 -5.72 4.63
CA VAL A 201 -4.91 -5.99 4.28
C VAL A 201 -3.98 -4.92 4.84
N LEU A 202 -4.31 -3.64 4.69
CA LEU A 202 -3.51 -2.54 5.20
C LEU A 202 -3.35 -2.60 6.74
N LYS A 203 -4.43 -2.88 7.47
CA LYS A 203 -4.39 -3.06 8.93
C LYS A 203 -3.58 -4.28 9.34
N GLY A 204 -3.77 -5.42 8.67
CA GLY A 204 -3.01 -6.65 8.91
C GLY A 204 -1.50 -6.46 8.68
N VAL A 205 -1.13 -5.77 7.61
CA VAL A 205 0.27 -5.43 7.30
C VAL A 205 0.90 -4.57 8.39
N LEU A 206 0.26 -3.47 8.78
CA LEU A 206 0.76 -2.61 9.86
C LEU A 206 0.90 -3.34 11.19
N THR A 207 -0.06 -4.23 11.50
CA THR A 207 -0.06 -5.03 12.74
C THR A 207 1.04 -6.07 12.74
N ALA A 208 1.28 -6.77 11.64
CA ALA A 208 2.38 -7.73 11.55
C ALA A 208 3.74 -7.03 11.69
N TRP A 209 3.88 -5.87 11.08
CA TRP A 209 5.13 -5.10 11.12
C TRP A 209 5.38 -4.38 12.44
N SER A 210 4.34 -4.03 13.21
CA SER A 210 4.50 -3.41 14.53
C SER A 210 5.20 -4.34 15.53
N VAL A 211 5.16 -5.66 15.30
CA VAL A 211 5.87 -6.69 16.06
C VAL A 211 7.10 -7.23 15.32
N ASP A 212 7.70 -6.45 14.42
CA ASP A 212 8.88 -6.83 13.61
C ASP A 212 8.66 -8.10 12.74
N GLY A 213 7.42 -8.35 12.34
CA GLY A 213 7.02 -9.44 11.47
C GLY A 213 7.24 -9.17 9.98
N SER A 214 6.61 -10.03 9.17
CA SER A 214 6.61 -10.03 7.71
C SER A 214 5.28 -10.58 7.19
N VAL A 215 4.93 -10.25 5.95
CA VAL A 215 3.64 -10.57 5.35
C VAL A 215 3.81 -11.36 4.07
N VAL A 216 2.94 -12.34 3.86
CA VAL A 216 2.72 -13.00 2.57
C VAL A 216 1.32 -12.65 2.11
N LEU A 217 1.22 -11.83 1.08
CA LEU A 217 -0.05 -11.39 0.48
C LEU A 217 -0.31 -12.22 -0.77
N THR A 218 -1.40 -12.99 -0.76
CA THR A 218 -1.88 -13.71 -1.93
C THR A 218 -3.09 -12.99 -2.52
N ARG A 219 -3.06 -12.72 -3.83
CA ARG A 219 -4.22 -12.23 -4.57
C ARG A 219 -4.67 -13.28 -5.58
N GLY A 220 -5.98 -13.52 -5.67
CA GLY A 220 -6.56 -14.46 -6.61
C GLY A 220 -6.84 -15.85 -6.01
N PRO A 221 -7.60 -16.69 -6.74
CA PRO A 221 -8.06 -17.97 -6.23
C PRO A 221 -6.92 -19.00 -6.19
N LEU A 222 -6.85 -19.77 -5.10
CA LEU A 222 -5.99 -20.94 -4.96
C LEU A 222 -6.83 -22.17 -4.65
N THR A 223 -6.37 -23.33 -5.12
CA THR A 223 -6.86 -24.62 -4.59
C THR A 223 -6.39 -24.79 -3.15
N GLU A 224 -7.11 -25.59 -2.37
CA GLU A 224 -6.75 -25.88 -0.97
C GLU A 224 -5.33 -26.48 -0.86
N ASP A 225 -4.98 -27.42 -1.75
CA ASP A 225 -3.64 -28.02 -1.81
C ASP A 225 -2.55 -26.99 -2.12
N ALA A 226 -2.79 -26.08 -3.08
CA ALA A 226 -1.83 -25.04 -3.43
C ALA A 226 -1.67 -24.03 -2.28
N ARG A 227 -2.76 -23.68 -1.59
CA ARG A 227 -2.73 -22.85 -0.40
C ARG A 227 -1.93 -23.52 0.70
N ALA A 228 -2.22 -24.77 1.05
CA ALA A 228 -1.51 -25.53 2.07
C ALA A 228 -0.01 -25.64 1.77
N HIS A 229 0.35 -25.92 0.52
CA HIS A 229 1.74 -25.96 0.07
C HIS A 229 2.42 -24.60 0.26
N ARG A 230 1.77 -23.49 -0.13
CA ARG A 230 2.32 -22.14 0.05
C ARG A 230 2.53 -21.79 1.51
N LEU A 231 1.57 -22.10 2.39
CA LEU A 231 1.70 -21.81 3.82
C LEU A 231 2.94 -22.48 4.43
N VAL A 232 3.21 -23.73 4.04
CA VAL A 232 4.41 -24.46 4.48
C VAL A 232 5.67 -23.87 3.88
N THR A 233 5.71 -23.66 2.55
CA THR A 233 6.89 -23.13 1.84
C THR A 233 7.31 -21.75 2.33
N GLU A 234 6.34 -20.88 2.62
CA GLU A 234 6.58 -19.53 3.10
C GLU A 234 6.76 -19.44 4.63
N GLY A 235 6.61 -20.55 5.35
CA GLY A 235 6.80 -20.62 6.81
C GLY A 235 5.81 -19.75 7.57
N ILE A 236 4.53 -19.78 7.15
CA ILE A 236 3.48 -18.97 7.76
C ILE A 236 3.25 -19.38 9.22
N THR A 237 3.26 -18.40 10.12
CA THR A 237 3.01 -18.60 11.56
C THR A 237 1.63 -18.12 11.98
N LEU A 238 0.98 -17.27 11.18
CA LEU A 238 -0.33 -16.71 11.45
C LEU A 238 -1.12 -16.49 10.15
N GLN A 239 -2.43 -16.69 10.19
CA GLN A 239 -3.35 -16.41 9.09
C GLN A 239 -4.41 -15.43 9.60
N ALA A 240 -4.79 -14.45 8.79
CA ALA A 240 -5.84 -13.47 9.11
C ALA A 240 -6.72 -13.19 7.90
#